data_AF-A0A7K1TET6-F1
#
_entry.id   AF-A0A7K1TET6-F1
#
_cell.length_a   1.000
_cell.length_b   1.000
_cell.length_c   1.000
_cell.angle_alpha   90.00
_cell.angle_beta   90.00
_cell.angle_gamma   90.00
#
_symmetry.space_group_name_H-M   'P 1'
#
loop_
_entity.id
_entity.type
_entity.pdbx_description
1 polymer ?
#
loop_
_entity_poly.entity_id
_entity_poly.type
_entity_poly.pdbx_seq_one_letter_code
_entity_poly.pdbx_strand_id
1 'polypeptide(L)'
;MSVLTIYTSQPASYNSRVFAEYLAATLEHPVLVLPLSEMPKPLPERLAPLRLERDELCQELAVIGWHLEQYASGLSLPDACHENGLLADREAKQGRLRAVVATLAAVQKGGLANG
;
A
#
# COMPACT_ATOMS: atom_id res chain seq x y z
N MET A 1 -22.22 -10.85 -17.81
CA MET A 1 -20.81 -10.89 -18.23
C MET A 1 -20.03 -9.92 -17.36
N SER A 2 -18.94 -10.36 -16.73
CA SER A 2 -18.07 -9.52 -15.91
C SER A 2 -17.12 -8.71 -16.81
N VAL A 3 -17.04 -7.41 -16.59
CA VAL A 3 -16.11 -6.51 -17.28
C VAL A 3 -14.92 -6.28 -16.35
N LEU A 4 -13.69 -6.50 -16.83
CA LEU A 4 -12.49 -6.16 -16.08
C LEU A 4 -12.21 -4.66 -16.27
N THR A 5 -11.97 -3.92 -15.18
CA THR A 5 -11.66 -2.49 -15.28
C THR A 5 -10.25 -2.23 -14.75
N ILE A 6 -9.42 -1.59 -15.57
CA ILE A 6 -8.07 -1.15 -15.23
C ILE A 6 -8.09 0.36 -15.06
N TYR A 7 -7.71 0.83 -13.88
CA TYR A 7 -7.60 2.25 -13.58
C TYR A 7 -6.16 2.72 -13.79
N THR A 8 -5.96 3.81 -14.54
CA THR A 8 -4.63 4.33 -14.90
C THR A 8 -4.57 5.86 -14.81
N SER A 9 -3.35 6.41 -14.69
CA SER A 9 -3.12 7.86 -14.77
C SER A 9 -3.55 8.38 -16.15
N GLN A 10 -4.19 9.56 -16.19
CA GLN A 10 -4.61 10.16 -17.46
C GLN A 10 -3.52 11.10 -18.03
N PRO A 11 -3.23 11.04 -19.34
CA PRO A 11 -3.73 10.06 -20.32
C PRO A 11 -3.13 8.67 -20.11
N ALA A 12 -3.91 7.62 -20.41
CA ALA A 12 -3.44 6.24 -20.31
C ALA A 12 -2.18 6.06 -21.17
N SER A 13 -1.10 5.56 -20.56
CA SER A 13 0.16 5.30 -21.26
C SER A 13 -0.02 4.26 -22.36
N TYR A 14 0.87 4.25 -23.36
CA TYR A 14 0.90 3.22 -24.39
C TYR A 14 0.94 1.81 -23.77
N ASN A 15 1.82 1.60 -22.79
CA ASN A 15 1.96 0.31 -22.10
C ASN A 15 0.66 -0.12 -21.39
N SER A 16 -0.05 0.82 -20.77
CA SER A 16 -1.34 0.52 -20.11
C SER A 16 -2.41 0.07 -21.11
N ARG A 17 -2.41 0.63 -22.33
CA ARG A 17 -3.38 0.26 -23.39
C ARG A 17 -3.05 -1.12 -23.95
N VAL A 18 -1.79 -1.36 -24.30
CA VAL A 18 -1.32 -2.67 -24.82
C VAL A 18 -1.58 -3.78 -23.81
N PHE A 19 -1.35 -3.52 -22.52
CA PHE A 19 -1.64 -4.48 -21.47
C PHE A 19 -3.14 -4.78 -21.33
N ALA A 20 -3.99 -3.76 -21.45
CA ALA A 20 -5.45 -3.95 -21.43
C ALA A 20 -5.94 -4.76 -22.64
N GLU A 21 -5.41 -4.50 -23.83
CA GLU A 21 -5.71 -5.26 -25.05
C GLU A 21 -5.28 -6.73 -24.92
N TYR A 22 -4.07 -6.97 -24.39
CA TYR A 22 -3.56 -8.31 -24.11
C TYR A 22 -4.48 -9.08 -23.14
N LEU A 23 -4.93 -8.44 -22.06
CA LEU A 23 -5.85 -9.04 -21.10
C LEU A 23 -7.22 -9.33 -21.74
N ALA A 24 -7.73 -8.43 -22.58
CA ALA A 24 -9.00 -8.63 -23.26
C ALA A 24 -8.96 -9.86 -24.18
N ALA A 25 -7.86 -10.04 -24.91
CA ALA A 25 -7.64 -11.18 -25.77
C ALA A 25 -7.44 -12.48 -24.98
N THR A 26 -6.68 -12.43 -23.89
CA THR A 26 -6.30 -13.64 -23.11
C THR A 26 -7.45 -14.16 -22.26
N LEU A 27 -8.28 -13.27 -21.71
CA LEU A 27 -9.38 -13.64 -20.82
C LEU A 27 -10.71 -13.81 -21.56
N GLU A 28 -10.77 -13.52 -22.86
CA GLU A 28 -12.01 -13.47 -23.65
C GLU A 28 -13.11 -12.64 -22.95
N HIS A 29 -12.67 -11.58 -22.27
CA HIS A 29 -13.52 -10.70 -21.47
C HIS A 29 -13.27 -9.25 -21.85
N PRO A 30 -14.33 -8.41 -21.87
CA PRO A 30 -14.18 -6.98 -22.11
C PRO A 30 -13.34 -6.35 -20.99
N VAL A 31 -12.30 -5.61 -21.39
CA VAL A 31 -11.46 -4.81 -20.49
C VAL A 31 -11.70 -3.33 -20.76
N LEU A 32 -12.08 -2.59 -19.72
CA LEU A 32 -12.23 -1.13 -19.75
C LEU A 32 -11.02 -0.47 -19.11
N VAL A 33 -10.51 0.57 -19.76
CA VAL A 33 -9.45 1.42 -19.20
C VAL A 33 -10.07 2.76 -18.80
N LEU A 34 -10.09 3.03 -17.50
CA LEU A 34 -10.66 4.25 -16.92
C LEU A 34 -9.58 5.07 -16.21
N PRO A 35 -9.76 6.40 -16.07
CA PRO A 35 -8.85 7.21 -15.27
C PRO A 35 -8.96 6.86 -13.78
N LEU A 36 -7.86 7.00 -13.05
CA LEU A 36 -7.84 6.82 -11.58
C LEU A 36 -8.86 7.70 -10.85
N SER A 37 -9.25 8.85 -11.43
CA SER A 37 -10.29 9.73 -10.88
C SER A 37 -11.68 9.09 -10.83
N GLU A 38 -11.94 8.10 -11.68
CA GLU A 38 -13.20 7.36 -11.74
C GLU A 38 -13.16 6.08 -10.89
N MET A 39 -12.04 5.81 -10.20
CA MET A 39 -11.91 4.62 -9.37
C MET A 39 -12.96 4.65 -8.25
N PRO A 40 -13.82 3.62 -8.14
CA PRO A 40 -14.84 3.58 -7.11
C PRO A 40 -14.17 3.64 -5.74
N LYS A 41 -14.79 4.41 -4.83
CA LYS A 41 -14.32 4.51 -3.45
C LYS A 41 -14.23 3.08 -2.87
N PRO A 42 -13.12 2.73 -2.21
CA PRO A 42 -12.97 1.40 -1.65
C PRO A 42 -14.07 1.15 -0.63
N LEU A 43 -14.73 0.00 -0.77
CA LEU A 43 -15.81 -0.43 0.12
C LEU A 43 -15.32 -0.46 1.59
N PRO A 44 -16.17 -0.15 2.58
CA PRO A 44 -15.80 -0.15 3.99
C PRO A 44 -15.15 -1.47 4.46
N GLU A 45 -15.56 -2.59 3.89
CA GLU A 45 -15.00 -3.94 4.14
C GLU A 45 -13.52 -4.05 3.73
N ARG A 46 -13.08 -3.26 2.74
CA ARG A 46 -11.66 -3.16 2.35
C ARG A 46 -10.82 -2.31 3.30
N LEU A 47 -11.45 -1.54 4.20
CA LEU A 47 -10.74 -0.68 5.16
C LEU A 47 -10.40 -1.40 6.47
N ALA A 48 -11.14 -2.45 6.84
CA ALA A 48 -10.86 -3.21 8.06
C ALA A 48 -9.47 -3.89 7.99
N PRO A 49 -9.09 -4.57 6.89
CA PRO A 49 -7.74 -5.10 6.73
C PRO A 49 -6.66 -4.00 6.75
N LEU A 50 -6.91 -2.83 6.14
CA LEU A 50 -5.95 -1.72 6.14
C LEU A 50 -5.74 -1.10 7.53
N ARG A 51 -6.78 -1.06 8.37
CA ARG A 51 -6.65 -0.60 9.77
C ARG A 51 -5.86 -1.60 10.61
N LEU A 52 -6.12 -2.90 10.41
CA LEU A 52 -5.35 -3.96 11.05
C LEU A 52 -3.87 -3.88 10.66
N GLU A 53 -3.59 -3.77 9.36
CA GLU A 53 -2.22 -3.64 8.85
C GLU A 53 -1.50 -2.42 9.44
N ARG A 54 -2.19 -1.27 9.59
CA ARG A 54 -1.63 -0.09 10.26
C ARG A 54 -1.23 -0.41 11.69
N ASP A 55 -2.09 -1.08 12.45
CA ASP A 55 -1.86 -1.37 13.86
C ASP A 55 -0.71 -2.38 14.04
N GLU A 56 -0.64 -3.40 13.18
CA GLU A 56 0.47 -4.35 13.11
C GLU A 56 1.79 -3.65 12.80
N LEU A 57 1.83 -2.79 11.77
CA LEU A 57 3.04 -2.04 11.41
C LEU A 57 3.52 -1.13 12.55
N CYS A 58 2.59 -0.48 13.27
CA CYS A 58 2.93 0.32 14.44
C CYS A 58 3.57 -0.53 15.54
N GLN A 59 3.03 -1.72 15.80
CA GLN A 59 3.55 -2.63 16.80
C GLN A 59 4.94 -3.18 16.40
N GLU A 60 5.11 -3.61 15.16
CA GLU A 60 6.41 -4.07 14.64
C GLU A 60 7.47 -2.97 14.72
N LEU A 61 7.13 -1.74 14.36
CA LEU A 61 8.04 -0.60 14.46
C LEU A 61 8.43 -0.28 15.91
N ALA A 62 7.52 -0.46 16.87
CA ALA A 62 7.84 -0.30 18.29
C ALA A 62 8.84 -1.37 18.75
N VAL A 63 8.66 -2.62 18.32
CA VAL A 63 9.59 -3.72 18.63
C VAL A 63 10.98 -3.44 18.02
N ILE A 64 11.05 -3.07 16.74
CA ILE A 64 12.32 -2.72 16.10
C ILE A 64 12.99 -1.53 16.80
N GLY A 65 12.21 -0.50 17.16
CA GLY A 65 12.70 0.64 17.93
C GLY A 65 13.32 0.24 19.25
N TRP A 66 12.63 -0.62 20.01
CA TRP A 66 13.13 -1.15 21.28
C TRP A 66 14.47 -1.89 21.10
N HIS A 67 14.59 -2.75 20.09
CA HIS A 67 15.84 -3.46 19.81
C HIS A 67 16.99 -2.49 19.48
N LEU A 68 16.75 -1.50 18.63
CA LEU A 68 17.76 -0.48 18.29
C LEU A 68 18.18 0.35 19.51
N GLU A 69 17.26 0.64 20.44
CA GLU A 69 17.59 1.29 21.72
C GLU A 69 18.47 0.41 22.61
N GLN A 70 18.27 -0.91 22.62
CA GLN A 70 19.17 -1.83 23.35
C GLN A 70 20.59 -1.81 22.75
N TYR A 71 20.72 -1.77 21.42
CA TYR A 71 22.01 -1.63 20.74
C TYR A 71 22.68 -0.30 21.09
N ALA A 72 21.94 0.81 20.98
CA ALA A 72 22.45 2.15 21.32
C ALA A 72 22.89 2.27 22.79
N SER A 73 22.24 1.52 23.68
CA SER A 73 22.55 1.49 25.12
C SER A 73 23.68 0.51 25.48
N GLY A 74 24.21 -0.25 24.52
CA GLY A 74 25.22 -1.28 24.76
C GLY A 74 24.72 -2.49 25.55
N LEU A 75 23.41 -2.69 25.63
CA LEU A 75 22.76 -3.80 26.35
C LEU A 75 22.67 -5.08 25.50
N SER A 76 22.89 -4.97 24.19
CA SER A 76 23.06 -6.08 23.25
C SER A 76 24.47 -6.07 22.66
N LEU A 77 25.03 -7.27 22.42
CA LEU A 77 26.30 -7.39 21.71
C LEU A 77 26.12 -6.94 20.25
N PRO A 78 26.89 -5.95 19.76
CA PRO A 78 26.72 -5.41 18.42
C PRO A 78 27.14 -6.44 17.37
N ASP A 79 26.16 -7.03 16.69
CA ASP A 79 26.36 -7.61 15.36
C ASP A 79 25.92 -6.54 14.34
N ALA A 80 26.90 -5.90 13.71
CA ALA A 80 26.64 -4.84 12.73
C ALA A 80 25.73 -5.31 11.59
N CYS A 81 25.74 -6.60 11.23
CA CYS A 81 24.82 -7.15 10.23
C CYS A 81 23.38 -7.17 10.73
N HIS A 82 23.17 -7.46 12.01
CA HIS A 82 21.84 -7.50 12.62
C HIS A 82 21.26 -6.09 12.80
N GLU A 83 22.06 -5.14 13.29
CA GLU A 83 21.63 -3.75 13.46
C GLU A 83 21.26 -3.11 12.10
N ASN A 84 22.08 -3.33 11.07
CA ASN A 84 21.79 -2.87 9.71
C ASN A 84 20.51 -3.50 9.14
N GLY A 85 20.26 -4.79 9.44
CA GLY A 85 19.01 -5.45 9.09
C GLY A 85 17.79 -4.79 9.74
N LEU A 86 17.87 -4.50 11.04
CA LEU A 86 16.81 -3.80 11.77
C LEU A 86 16.55 -2.39 11.24
N LEU A 87 17.60 -1.66 10.86
CA LEU A 87 17.47 -0.33 10.26
C LEU A 87 16.79 -0.38 8.89
N ALA A 88 17.15 -1.35 8.04
CA ALA A 88 16.51 -1.56 6.76
C ALA A 88 15.03 -1.96 6.91
N ASP A 89 14.73 -2.87 7.83
CA ASP A 89 13.36 -3.28 8.15
C ASP A 89 12.53 -2.11 8.68
N ARG A 90 13.13 -1.27 9.54
CA ARG A 90 12.49 -0.05 10.04
C ARG A 90 12.12 0.90 8.90
N GLU A 91 13.04 1.16 7.98
CA GLU A 91 12.78 2.05 6.85
C GLU A 91 11.66 1.51 5.94
N ALA A 92 11.72 0.20 5.62
CA ALA A 92 10.71 -0.46 4.80
C ALA A 92 9.32 -0.40 5.46
N LYS A 93 9.22 -0.73 6.76
CA LYS A 93 7.95 -0.71 7.50
C LYS A 93 7.41 0.71 7.68
N GLN A 94 8.27 1.70 7.90
CA GLN A 94 7.85 3.11 7.90
C GLN A 94 7.31 3.56 6.54
N GLY A 95 7.96 3.15 5.45
CA GLY A 95 7.47 3.40 4.09
C GLY A 95 6.09 2.80 3.86
N ARG A 96 5.89 1.55 4.28
CA ARG A 96 4.60 0.87 4.18
C ARG A 96 3.53 1.55 5.04
N LEU A 97 3.84 1.90 6.29
CA LEU A 97 2.91 2.59 7.19
C LEU A 97 2.45 3.93 6.61
N ARG A 98 3.37 4.72 6.03
CA ARG A 98 3.01 5.98 5.35
C ARG A 98 2.03 5.75 4.20
N ALA A 99 2.23 4.71 3.40
CA ALA A 99 1.32 4.36 2.31
C ALA A 99 -0.07 3.97 2.84
N VAL A 100 -0.15 3.10 3.84
CA VAL A 100 -1.42 2.66 4.46
C VAL A 100 -2.18 3.86 5.05
N VAL A 101 -1.50 4.74 5.79
CA VAL A 101 -2.11 5.95 6.36
C VAL A 101 -2.61 6.89 5.26
N ALA A 102 -1.83 7.11 4.20
CA ALA A 102 -2.26 7.93 3.07
C ALA A 102 -3.50 7.35 2.39
N THR A 103 -3.56 6.03 2.20
CA THR A 103 -4.74 5.35 1.65
C THR A 103 -5.95 5.53 2.56
N LEU A 104 -5.83 5.28 3.86
CA LEU A 104 -6.93 5.47 4.82
C LEU A 104 -7.43 6.93 4.84
N ALA A 105 -6.53 7.91 4.80
CA ALA A 105 -6.88 9.33 4.79
C ALA A 105 -7.57 9.77 3.50
N ALA A 106 -7.12 9.27 2.34
CA ALA A 106 -7.76 9.53 1.05
C ALA A 106 -9.21 9.04 1.04
N VAL A 107 -9.47 7.88 1.65
CA VAL A 107 -10.82 7.33 1.76
C VAL A 107 -11.71 8.16 2.67
N GLN A 108 -11.19 8.62 3.82
CA GLN A 108 -11.95 9.48 4.74
C GLN A 108 -12.31 10.84 4.09
N LYS A 109 -11.37 11.47 3.38
CA LYS A 109 -11.61 12.73 2.67
C LYS A 109 -12.61 12.59 1.52
N GLY A 110 -12.59 11.45 0.82
CA GLY A 110 -13.59 11.14 -0.20
C GLY A 110 -15.00 10.93 0.34
N GLY A 111 -15.19 10.61 1.62
CA GLY A 111 -16.50 10.37 2.24
C GLY A 111 -17.30 11.63 2.60
N LEU A 112 -16.65 12.78 2.75
CA LEU A 112 -17.27 14.03 3.22
C LEU A 112 -18.01 14.84 2.15
N ALA A 113 -17.92 14.46 0.87
CA ALA A 113 -18.48 15.24 -0.24
C ALA A 113 -19.96 14.93 -0.57
N ASN A 114 -20.64 14.04 0.17
CA ASN A 114 -22.03 13.63 -0.09
C ASN A 114 -22.93 13.75 1.17
N GLY A 115 -22.70 14.76 2.01
CA GLY A 115 -23.56 15.12 3.14
C GLY A 115 -24.42 16.32 2.81
#